data_AF-A0A6A2XCI4-F1
#
_entry.id   AF-A0A6A2XCI4-F1
#
_cell.length_a   1.000
_cell.length_b   1.000
_cell.length_c   1.000
_cell.angle_alpha   90.00
_cell.angle_beta   90.00
_cell.angle_gamma   90.00
#
_symmetry.space_group_name_H-M   'P 1'
#
loop_
_entity.id
_entity.type
_entity.pdbx_description
1 polymer ?
#
loop_
_entity_poly.entity_id
_entity_poly.type
_entity_poly.pdbx_seq_one_letter_code
_entity_poly.pdbx_strand_id
1 'polypeptide(L)'
;MSSFEHTHGWDIKPVKFELSTSDGQLESCEHYLDDTEQDYENGNHKRGCWIDYKVGEFIVNTSEPTTEVRFSVKQIDCTHSKGGLCVDSVFIIPTDLKERKRRGTLK
;
A
#
# COMPACT_ATOMS: atom_id res chain seq x y z
N MET A 1 7.97 2.88 26.42
CA MET A 1 7.57 4.29 26.21
C MET A 1 8.47 4.86 25.14
N SER A 2 8.01 4.95 23.90
CA SER A 2 8.76 5.55 22.79
C SER A 2 8.20 6.95 22.51
N SER A 3 9.10 7.94 22.43
CA SER A 3 8.77 9.36 22.23
C SER A 3 8.37 9.62 20.78
N PHE A 4 7.08 9.48 20.47
CA PHE A 4 6.50 9.81 19.16
C PHE A 4 6.04 11.28 19.06
N GLU A 5 6.19 12.06 20.14
CA GLU A 5 5.74 13.46 20.25
C GLU A 5 6.48 14.44 19.32
N HIS A 6 7.50 14.00 18.59
CA HIS A 6 8.25 14.84 17.65
C HIS A 6 8.22 14.33 16.21
N THR A 7 7.65 13.15 15.95
CA THR A 7 7.45 12.63 14.59
C THR A 7 6.12 13.11 14.04
N HIS A 8 6.17 14.00 13.05
CA HIS A 8 5.03 14.62 12.38
C HIS A 8 5.26 14.58 10.85
N GLY A 9 4.20 14.64 10.03
CA GLY A 9 4.35 14.82 8.59
C GLY A 9 3.85 13.69 7.70
N TRP A 10 3.46 12.55 8.27
CA TRP A 10 2.78 11.47 7.54
C TRP A 10 1.27 11.75 7.36
N ASP A 11 0.74 12.69 8.15
CA ASP A 11 -0.62 13.23 8.15
C ASP A 11 -0.79 14.45 7.23
N ILE A 12 0.31 15.11 6.80
CA ILE A 12 0.26 16.36 6.04
C ILE A 12 -0.11 16.13 4.56
N LYS A 13 0.47 15.11 3.93
CA LYS A 13 0.18 14.72 2.54
C LYS A 13 0.00 13.21 2.45
N PRO A 14 -0.81 12.71 1.53
CA PRO A 14 -0.88 11.28 1.32
C PRO A 14 0.44 10.77 0.73
N VAL A 15 0.79 9.54 1.07
CA VAL A 15 1.85 8.78 0.43
C VAL A 15 1.29 8.13 -0.82
N LYS A 16 1.97 8.35 -1.95
CA LYS A 16 1.60 7.76 -3.23
C LYS A 16 2.29 6.41 -3.40
N PHE A 17 1.49 5.37 -3.56
CA PHE A 17 1.93 4.06 -3.99
C PHE A 17 1.68 3.95 -5.49
N GLU A 18 2.68 3.53 -6.24
CA GLU A 18 2.59 3.40 -7.69
C GLU A 18 3.10 2.03 -8.11
N LEU A 19 2.43 1.39 -9.06
CA LEU A 19 2.98 0.28 -9.82
C LEU A 19 2.91 0.59 -11.32
N SER A 20 3.92 0.15 -12.06
CA SER A 20 3.90 0.14 -13.51
C SER A 20 4.43 -1.17 -14.07
N THR A 21 4.01 -1.52 -15.28
CA THR A 21 4.50 -2.70 -16.00
C THR A 21 5.35 -2.30 -17.20
N SER A 22 6.20 -3.21 -17.69
CA SER A 22 6.99 -3.00 -18.92
C SER A 22 6.14 -2.78 -20.17
N ASP A 23 4.88 -3.23 -20.18
CA ASP A 23 3.91 -3.02 -21.27
C ASP A 23 3.04 -1.76 -21.10
N GLY A 24 3.34 -0.92 -20.11
CA GLY A 24 2.79 0.43 -19.99
C GLY A 24 1.53 0.56 -19.14
N GLN A 25 1.10 -0.50 -18.44
CA GLN A 25 0.04 -0.38 -17.44
C GLN A 25 0.59 0.42 -16.24
N LEU A 26 -0.26 1.26 -15.65
CA LEU A 26 0.09 2.15 -14.56
C LEU A 26 -1.11 2.25 -13.61
N GLU A 27 -0.88 1.93 -12.34
CA GLU A 27 -1.87 2.08 -11.28
C GLU A 27 -1.25 2.81 -10.09
N SER A 28 -2.07 3.54 -9.35
CA SER A 28 -1.63 4.21 -8.13
C SER A 28 -2.74 4.39 -7.13
N CYS A 29 -2.39 4.37 -5.85
CA CYS A 29 -3.27 4.77 -4.75
C CYS A 29 -2.54 5.73 -3.80
N GLU A 30 -3.30 6.49 -3.04
CA GLU A 30 -2.80 7.50 -2.12
C GLU A 30 -3.41 7.30 -0.74
N HIS A 31 -2.55 7.26 0.29
CA HIS A 31 -2.98 7.02 1.67
C HIS A 31 -2.21 7.87 2.66
N TYR A 32 -2.92 8.42 3.66
CA TYR A 32 -2.30 8.99 4.85
C TYR A 32 -1.86 7.85 5.77
N LEU A 33 -0.55 7.81 6.07
CA LEU A 33 0.03 6.72 6.89
C LEU A 33 -0.17 6.92 8.39
N ASP A 34 -0.56 8.14 8.78
CA ASP A 34 -0.79 8.54 10.15
C ASP A 34 -2.24 8.93 10.42
N ASP A 35 -3.14 8.47 9.55
CA ASP A 35 -4.54 8.79 9.69
C ASP A 35 -5.15 8.14 10.92
N THR A 36 -5.83 8.95 11.72
CA THR A 36 -6.59 8.54 12.91
C THR A 36 -8.05 8.23 12.61
N GLU A 37 -8.47 8.29 11.34
CA GLU A 37 -9.84 7.96 10.92
C GLU A 37 -10.29 6.63 11.56
N GLN A 38 -11.43 6.73 12.25
CA GLN A 38 -11.97 5.82 13.27
C GLN A 38 -12.53 4.52 12.67
N ASP A 39 -11.80 3.87 11.77
CA ASP A 39 -12.35 2.78 10.95
C ASP A 39 -12.16 1.36 11.51
N TYR A 40 -11.77 1.26 12.77
CA TYR A 40 -11.89 0.03 13.53
C TYR A 40 -12.61 0.37 14.83
N GLU A 41 -13.69 -0.35 15.16
CA GLU A 41 -14.48 -0.24 16.40
C GLU A 41 -13.64 -0.29 17.71
N ASN A 42 -12.32 -0.42 17.62
CA ASN A 42 -11.37 -0.54 18.70
C ASN A 42 -10.40 0.66 18.86
N GLY A 43 -10.58 1.77 18.13
CA GLY A 43 -9.89 3.05 18.39
C GLY A 43 -8.35 3.03 18.31
N ASN A 44 -7.77 2.07 17.57
CA ASN A 44 -6.32 1.94 17.47
C ASN A 44 -5.73 2.84 16.37
N HIS A 45 -4.70 3.60 16.74
CA HIS A 45 -3.89 4.42 15.82
C HIS A 45 -3.19 3.52 14.78
N LYS A 46 -3.12 3.94 13.51
CA LYS A 46 -2.36 3.23 12.45
C LYS A 46 -0.85 3.08 12.75
N ARG A 47 -0.31 3.94 13.62
CA ARG A 47 1.12 3.98 13.99
C ARG A 47 1.50 2.70 14.73
N GLY A 48 2.59 2.07 14.30
CA GLY A 48 3.13 0.88 14.95
C GLY A 48 2.44 -0.42 14.56
N CYS A 49 1.46 -0.37 13.65
CA CYS A 49 0.83 -1.54 13.06
C CYS A 49 1.39 -1.82 11.67
N TRP A 50 1.45 -3.10 11.28
CA TRP A 50 1.63 -3.48 9.88
C TRP A 50 0.30 -3.31 9.15
N ILE A 51 0.33 -2.64 7.99
CA ILE A 51 -0.86 -2.33 7.19
C ILE A 51 -0.59 -2.76 5.74
N ASP A 52 -1.55 -3.48 5.17
CA ASP A 52 -1.53 -3.87 3.76
C ASP A 52 -2.28 -2.85 2.90
N TYR A 53 -1.61 -2.29 1.90
CA TYR A 53 -2.22 -1.40 0.91
C TYR A 53 -2.31 -2.08 -0.46
N LYS A 54 -3.52 -2.14 -1.04
CA LYS A 54 -3.71 -2.57 -2.43
C LYS A 54 -3.42 -1.39 -3.36
N VAL A 55 -2.33 -1.48 -4.11
CA VAL A 55 -1.88 -0.43 -5.04
C VAL A 55 -2.72 -0.40 -6.32
N GLY A 56 -3.02 -1.57 -6.88
CA GLY A 56 -3.74 -1.68 -8.14
C GLY A 56 -3.88 -3.12 -8.63
N GLU A 57 -4.35 -3.26 -9.86
CA GLU A 57 -4.42 -4.52 -10.59
C GLU A 57 -3.77 -4.33 -11.96
N PHE A 58 -3.12 -5.37 -12.48
CA PHE A 58 -2.53 -5.35 -13.81
C PHE A 58 -2.73 -6.72 -14.47
N ILE A 59 -2.71 -6.73 -15.79
CA ILE A 59 -2.85 -7.93 -16.61
C ILE A 59 -1.47 -8.46 -16.93
N VAL A 60 -1.24 -9.75 -16.71
CA VAL A 60 -0.05 -10.45 -17.19
C VAL A 60 -0.35 -10.98 -18.60
N ASN A 61 0.24 -10.34 -19.60
CA ASN A 61 0.11 -10.78 -20.98
C ASN A 61 0.95 -12.05 -21.22
N THR A 62 0.44 -13.00 -22.01
CA THR A 62 1.09 -14.29 -22.26
C THR A 62 2.26 -14.22 -23.26
N SER A 63 2.57 -13.03 -23.77
CA SER A 63 3.63 -12.82 -24.76
C SER A 63 4.98 -12.60 -24.09
N GLU A 64 6.06 -13.12 -24.69
CA GLU A 64 7.41 -12.67 -24.35
C GLU A 64 7.58 -11.18 -24.69
N PRO A 65 8.31 -10.40 -23.88
CA PRO A 65 9.11 -10.79 -22.70
C PRO A 65 8.29 -10.91 -21.40
N THR A 66 8.91 -11.48 -20.35
CA THR A 66 8.38 -11.48 -18.99
C THR A 66 7.86 -10.11 -18.57
N THR A 67 6.65 -10.03 -18.00
CA THR A 67 6.11 -8.79 -17.44
C THR A 67 6.99 -8.31 -16.28
N GLU A 68 7.72 -7.23 -16.50
CA GLU A 68 8.46 -6.54 -15.42
C GLU A 68 7.48 -5.63 -14.68
N VAL A 69 7.47 -5.71 -13.35
CA VAL A 69 6.65 -4.86 -12.50
C VAL A 69 7.57 -3.97 -11.68
N ARG A 70 7.34 -2.66 -11.74
CA ARG A 70 8.05 -1.67 -10.95
C ARG A 70 7.09 -1.11 -9.92
N PHE A 71 7.48 -1.18 -8.65
CA PHE A 71 6.72 -0.62 -7.53
C PHE A 71 7.49 0.56 -6.93
N SER A 72 6.78 1.60 -6.51
CA SER A 72 7.39 2.69 -5.76
C SER A 72 6.43 3.26 -4.71
N VAL A 73 7.02 3.74 -3.61
CA VAL A 73 6.35 4.49 -2.55
C VAL A 73 6.98 5.87 -2.51
N LYS A 74 6.20 6.92 -2.71
CA LYS A 74 6.70 8.29 -2.78
C LYS A 74 5.86 9.23 -1.96
N GLN A 75 6.55 10.01 -1.13
CA GLN A 75 5.99 11.20 -0.53
C GLN A 75 7.13 12.18 -0.29
N ILE A 76 7.16 13.26 -1.06
CA ILE A 76 8.15 14.31 -0.90
C ILE A 76 7.46 15.46 -0.19
N ASP A 77 7.78 15.60 1.09
CA ASP A 77 7.42 16.76 1.88
C ASP A 77 8.61 17.10 2.76
N CYS A 78 9.21 18.26 2.52
CA CYS A 78 10.44 18.72 3.17
C CYS A 78 10.17 19.74 4.28
N THR A 79 8.92 19.87 4.73
CA THR A 79 8.53 20.86 5.73
C THR A 79 8.85 20.43 7.17
N HIS A 80 8.85 19.12 7.47
CA HIS A 80 9.11 18.56 8.80
C HIS A 80 9.90 17.24 8.75
N SER A 81 10.61 16.91 9.83
CA SER A 81 11.25 15.60 9.99
C SER A 81 10.20 14.52 10.22
N LYS A 82 10.08 13.58 9.28
CA LYS A 82 9.17 12.44 9.39
C LYS A 82 9.80 11.31 10.22
N GLY A 83 8.95 10.56 10.92
CA GLY A 83 9.37 9.28 11.50
C GLY A 83 9.78 8.28 10.42
N GLY A 84 10.55 7.25 10.80
CA GLY A 84 10.93 6.19 9.87
C GLY A 84 9.73 5.38 9.35
N LEU A 85 9.83 4.90 8.11
CA LEU A 85 8.88 3.98 7.49
C LEU A 85 9.56 2.63 7.27
N CYS A 86 8.91 1.55 7.69
CA CYS A 86 9.36 0.18 7.41
C CYS A 86 8.46 -0.44 6.34
N VAL A 87 9.08 -1.09 5.35
CA VAL A 87 8.39 -1.91 4.35
C VAL A 87 8.96 -3.33 4.51
N ASP A 88 8.07 -4.30 4.67
CA ASP A 88 8.45 -5.71 4.83
C ASP A 88 8.35 -6.46 3.49
N SER A 89 7.17 -6.42 2.86
CA SER A 89 6.88 -7.27 1.72
C SER A 89 5.99 -6.61 0.65
N VAL A 90 6.08 -7.12 -0.58
CA VAL A 90 5.20 -6.76 -1.71
C VAL A 90 4.59 -8.04 -2.26
N PHE A 91 3.27 -8.09 -2.35
CA PHE A 91 2.53 -9.26 -2.81
C PHE A 91 1.95 -9.06 -4.21
N ILE A 92 2.23 -10.01 -5.12
CA ILE A 92 1.54 -10.15 -6.40
C ILE A 92 0.62 -11.36 -6.30
N ILE A 93 -0.70 -11.12 -6.33
CA ILE A 93 -1.72 -12.15 -6.10
C ILE A 93 -2.60 -12.28 -7.33
N PRO A 94 -2.62 -13.44 -8.02
CA PRO A 94 -3.55 -13.68 -9.11
C PRO A 94 -5.00 -13.46 -8.67
N THR A 95 -5.74 -12.64 -9.42
CA THR A 95 -7.12 -12.24 -9.07
C THR A 95 -8.07 -13.42 -9.07
N ASP A 96 -7.88 -14.40 -9.95
CA ASP A 96 -8.70 -15.63 -10.04
C ASP A 96 -8.64 -16.49 -8.77
N LEU A 97 -7.56 -16.38 -7.98
CA LEU A 97 -7.44 -17.06 -6.69
C LEU A 97 -8.36 -16.43 -5.64
N LYS A 98 -8.63 -15.11 -5.72
CA LYS A 98 -9.53 -14.40 -4.79
C LYS A 98 -10.98 -14.83 -5.00
N GLU A 99 -11.39 -15.10 -6.23
CA GLU A 99 -12.76 -15.56 -6.51
C GLU A 99 -13.02 -17.00 -6.07
N ARG A 100 -12.02 -17.88 -6.12
CA ARG A 100 -12.15 -19.28 -5.67
C ARG A 100 -12.46 -19.39 -4.17
N LYS A 101 -11.94 -18.49 -3.34
CA LYS A 101 -12.30 -18.42 -1.92
C LYS A 101 -13.74 -17.99 -1.67
N ARG A 102 -14.33 -17.12 -2.51
CA ARG A 102 -15.74 -16.71 -2.37
C ARG A 102 -16.74 -17.78 -2.84
N ARG A 103 -16.37 -18.60 -3.81
CA ARG A 103 -17.21 -19.71 -4.30
C ARG A 103 -17.15 -20.98 -3.43
N GLY A 104 -16.22 -21.06 -2.47
CA GLY A 104 -16.04 -22.21 -1.57
C GLY A 104 -16.94 -22.25 -0.34
N THR A 105 -17.72 -21.19 -0.05
CA THR A 105 -18.56 -21.08 1.17
C THR A 105 -20.05 -21.29 0.90
N LEU A 106 -20.41 -21.95 -0.19
CA LEU A 106 -21.76 -22.50 -0.40
C LEU A 106 -21.70 -24.02 -0.23
N LYS A 107 -21.80 -24.47 1.03
CA LYS A 107 -22.27 -25.80 1.40
C LYS A 107 -23.12 -25.68 2.66
#